data_AF-A0AAE9IE22-F1
#
_entry.id   AF-A0AAE9IE22-F1
#
_cell.length_a   1.000
_cell.length_b   1.000
_cell.length_c   1.000
_cell.angle_alpha   90.00
_cell.angle_beta   90.00
_cell.angle_gamma   90.00
#
_symmetry.space_group_name_H-M   'P 1'
#
loop_
_entity.id
_entity.type
_entity.pdbx_description
1 polymer ?
#
loop_
_entity_poly.entity_id
_entity_poly.type
_entity_poly.pdbx_seq_one_letter_code
_entity_poly.pdbx_strand_id
1 'polypeptide(L)'
;MKDGRIRQYGAVVESKEKEAQLHARDRDVHWVRTEHGSGEIYKSNLYEKLLSLAAIKLSTLDPEGLGIEMEAGKPGWNDSMNGLPGLFASGFSELCELQRLVRFLIHAQVKLSGDSVLRLPREVAKLIQQLGLAMEEYYHDSDEADCRDESKDYSFWSRISDAKEAYRETVHFGFEGVETPLAFGNVLVFLRQAERKLQQGMDKALLIGEGIYPTFFYYEAREFEVQEDDCGGKLVNIHSFERKDTPYFLEGPTRAMKVVGDIVNGQELYRQIRQSGLYDRKLGMYKVNESLAGQPFELGRSRAFTPGWLENESIFMHMEFKYLLECLRAGLYTEFFQTLKKRCRLLWTQRSTGEARWRTAPLLLVLLILMQVCMERDILRG
;
A
#
# COMPACT_ATOMS: atom_id res chain seq x y z
N MET A 1 -8.50 24.68 0.15
CA MET A 1 -7.57 25.31 -0.81
C MET A 1 -6.41 25.94 -0.05
N LYS A 2 -5.17 25.72 -0.51
CA LYS A 2 -3.97 26.38 0.01
C LYS A 2 -3.18 26.94 -1.16
N ASP A 3 -2.91 28.24 -1.15
CA ASP A 3 -2.20 28.94 -2.22
C ASP A 3 -2.76 28.66 -3.63
N GLY A 4 -4.09 28.67 -3.77
CA GLY A 4 -4.79 28.38 -5.04
C GLY A 4 -4.85 26.90 -5.44
N ARG A 5 -4.28 25.98 -4.64
CA ARG A 5 -4.26 24.55 -4.94
C ARG A 5 -5.20 23.76 -4.02
N ILE A 6 -5.81 22.70 -4.57
CA ILE A 6 -6.58 21.73 -3.78
C ILE A 6 -5.59 20.80 -3.05
N ARG A 7 -5.86 20.58 -1.76
CA ARG A 7 -5.04 19.74 -0.87
C ARG A 7 -5.95 19.03 0.12
N GLN A 8 -5.56 17.82 0.50
CA GLN A 8 -6.29 16.97 1.44
C GLN A 8 -5.71 17.09 2.87
N TYR A 9 -5.69 18.30 3.41
CA TYR A 9 -5.27 18.51 4.80
C TYR A 9 -6.44 18.30 5.77
N GLY A 10 -6.16 17.76 6.95
CA GLY A 10 -7.19 17.56 7.98
C GLY A 10 -8.23 16.50 7.62
N ALA A 11 -7.84 15.48 6.85
CA ALA A 11 -8.74 14.42 6.36
C ALA A 11 -9.40 13.58 7.47
N VAL A 12 -8.88 13.63 8.69
CA VAL A 12 -9.41 12.90 9.85
C VAL A 12 -9.97 13.90 10.85
N VAL A 13 -11.22 13.71 11.24
CA VAL A 13 -11.95 14.55 12.18
C VAL A 13 -12.41 13.70 13.36
N GLU A 14 -12.27 14.24 14.57
CA GLU A 14 -12.77 13.61 15.79
C GLU A 14 -14.29 13.80 15.90
N SER A 15 -15.01 12.71 16.17
CA SER A 15 -16.47 12.73 16.37
C SER A 15 -16.80 12.75 17.86
N LYS A 16 -17.31 13.88 18.36
CA LYS A 16 -17.77 14.02 19.75
C LYS A 16 -18.91 13.07 20.09
N GLU A 17 -19.78 12.80 19.12
CA GLU A 17 -20.88 11.84 19.28
C GLU A 17 -20.34 10.42 19.43
N LYS A 18 -19.35 10.05 18.61
CA LYS A 18 -18.68 8.76 18.73
C LYS A 18 -17.95 8.63 20.07
N GLU A 19 -17.26 9.68 20.49
CA GLU A 19 -16.58 9.73 21.81
C GLU A 19 -17.59 9.52 22.95
N ALA A 20 -18.74 10.20 22.92
CA ALA A 20 -19.81 10.01 23.90
C ALA A 20 -20.36 8.57 23.88
N GLN A 21 -20.59 7.99 22.70
CA GLN A 21 -21.02 6.59 22.56
C GLN A 21 -20.00 5.62 23.17
N LEU A 22 -18.70 5.88 23.01
CA LEU A 22 -17.64 5.05 23.59
C LEU A 22 -17.60 5.18 25.12
N HIS A 23 -17.69 6.40 25.67
CA HIS A 23 -17.68 6.63 27.12
C HIS A 23 -18.91 6.08 27.85
N ALA A 24 -20.03 5.87 27.16
CA ALA A 24 -21.21 5.24 27.72
C ALA A 24 -21.07 3.72 27.95
N ARG A 25 -19.96 3.10 27.52
CA ARG A 25 -19.73 1.65 27.62
C ARG A 25 -18.90 1.31 28.87
N ASP A 26 -19.35 0.32 29.64
CA ASP A 26 -18.64 -0.14 30.84
C ASP A 26 -17.47 -1.09 30.55
N ARG A 27 -17.46 -1.74 29.38
CA ARG A 27 -16.42 -2.70 28.96
C ARG A 27 -16.29 -2.78 27.45
N ASP A 28 -15.17 -3.33 26.99
CA ASP A 28 -14.92 -3.59 25.57
C ASP A 28 -15.20 -2.33 24.72
N VAL A 29 -14.77 -1.18 25.24
CA VAL A 29 -15.16 0.15 24.78
C VAL A 29 -14.91 0.33 23.28
N HIS A 30 -13.80 -0.16 22.77
CA HIS A 30 -13.36 0.04 21.38
C HIS A 30 -13.79 -1.07 20.40
N TRP A 31 -14.62 -2.03 20.82
CA TRP A 31 -15.09 -3.08 19.92
C TRP A 31 -16.25 -2.57 19.03
N VAL A 32 -16.23 -3.00 17.76
CA VAL A 32 -17.34 -2.76 16.83
C VAL A 32 -18.55 -3.59 17.25
N ARG A 33 -19.73 -3.00 17.19
CA ARG A 33 -21.00 -3.59 17.67
C ARG A 33 -22.08 -3.52 16.59
N THR A 34 -23.10 -4.37 16.73
CA THR A 34 -24.34 -4.34 15.94
C THR A 34 -25.25 -3.18 16.39
N GLU A 35 -26.42 -3.03 15.75
CA GLU A 35 -27.39 -1.97 16.05
C GLU A 35 -26.74 -0.58 16.10
N HIS A 36 -25.89 -0.29 15.11
CA HIS A 36 -25.14 0.95 14.97
C HIS A 36 -24.37 1.33 16.24
N GLY A 37 -23.76 0.34 16.90
CA GLY A 37 -22.88 0.58 18.03
C GLY A 37 -23.52 0.40 19.41
N SER A 38 -24.83 0.15 19.48
CA SER A 38 -25.58 -0.05 20.73
C SER A 38 -25.78 -1.52 21.12
N GLY A 39 -25.67 -2.43 20.15
CA GLY A 39 -25.88 -3.85 20.35
C GLY A 39 -24.66 -4.63 20.86
N GLU A 40 -24.66 -5.92 20.56
CA GLU A 40 -23.59 -6.84 20.93
C GLU A 40 -22.33 -6.65 20.07
N ILE A 41 -21.20 -7.13 20.58
CA ILE A 41 -19.94 -7.13 19.81
C ILE A 41 -20.13 -7.97 18.56
N TYR A 42 -19.87 -7.37 17.39
CA TYR A 42 -19.92 -8.09 16.13
C TYR A 42 -18.74 -9.08 16.04
N LYS A 43 -19.05 -10.35 15.76
CA LYS A 43 -18.07 -11.43 15.65
C LYS A 43 -18.06 -11.95 14.23
N SER A 44 -16.87 -12.22 13.71
CA SER A 44 -16.65 -12.71 12.36
C SER A 44 -15.38 -13.55 12.32
N ASN A 45 -15.23 -14.40 11.31
CA ASN A 45 -14.06 -15.25 11.14
C ASN A 45 -12.88 -14.52 10.45
N LEU A 46 -11.73 -15.18 10.39
CA LEU A 46 -10.52 -14.58 9.81
C LEU A 46 -10.67 -14.30 8.31
N TYR A 47 -11.30 -15.19 7.55
CA TYR A 47 -11.47 -15.04 6.11
C TYR A 47 -12.33 -13.81 5.79
N GLU A 48 -13.48 -13.68 6.47
CA GLU A 48 -14.39 -12.54 6.34
C GLU A 48 -13.71 -11.21 6.69
N LYS A 49 -12.91 -11.17 7.76
CA LYS A 49 -12.14 -9.97 8.13
C LYS A 49 -11.12 -9.58 7.06
N LEU A 50 -10.40 -10.56 6.51
CA LEU A 50 -9.40 -10.32 5.46
C LEU A 50 -10.05 -9.91 4.14
N LEU A 51 -11.20 -10.51 3.78
CA LEU A 51 -12.00 -10.10 2.62
C LEU A 51 -12.55 -8.68 2.79
N SER A 52 -13.04 -8.34 3.97
CA SER A 52 -13.50 -6.98 4.31
C SER A 52 -12.35 -5.97 4.17
N LEU A 53 -11.17 -6.30 4.68
CA LEU A 53 -9.97 -5.48 4.55
C LEU A 53 -9.57 -5.32 3.07
N ALA A 54 -9.62 -6.38 2.27
CA ALA A 54 -9.32 -6.33 0.85
C ALA A 54 -10.29 -5.41 0.10
N ALA A 55 -11.59 -5.51 0.37
CA ALA A 55 -12.61 -4.64 -0.23
C ALA A 55 -12.39 -3.15 0.13
N ILE A 56 -12.16 -2.87 1.42
CA ILE A 56 -11.87 -1.50 1.89
C ILE A 56 -10.60 -0.96 1.24
N LYS A 57 -9.55 -1.76 1.09
CA LYS A 57 -8.31 -1.30 0.45
C LYS A 57 -8.44 -1.14 -1.06
N LEU A 58 -9.21 -2.01 -1.72
CA LEU A 58 -9.50 -1.87 -3.14
C LEU A 58 -10.31 -0.60 -3.44
N SER A 59 -11.24 -0.22 -2.57
CA SER A 59 -12.00 1.03 -2.69
C SER A 59 -11.17 2.29 -2.45
N THR A 60 -9.88 2.13 -2.12
CA THR A 60 -8.92 3.22 -1.86
C THR A 60 -7.78 3.22 -2.87
N LEU A 61 -8.00 2.64 -4.05
CA LEU A 61 -7.10 2.82 -5.19
C LEU A 61 -7.10 4.29 -5.60
N ASP A 62 -5.95 4.77 -6.04
CA ASP A 62 -5.79 6.14 -6.54
C ASP A 62 -6.44 6.34 -7.92
N PRO A 63 -6.50 7.58 -8.44
CA PRO A 63 -7.17 7.89 -9.69
C PRO A 63 -6.67 7.10 -10.91
N GLU A 64 -5.44 6.60 -10.89
CA GLU A 64 -4.85 5.83 -11.99
C GLU A 64 -4.74 4.32 -11.68
N GLY A 65 -5.22 3.87 -10.51
CA GLY A 65 -5.08 2.50 -10.03
C GLY A 65 -3.65 2.05 -9.73
N LEU A 66 -2.72 2.97 -9.49
CA LEU A 66 -1.29 2.73 -9.31
C LEU A 66 -0.86 2.46 -7.86
N GLY A 67 -1.66 2.91 -6.91
CA GLY A 67 -1.35 2.82 -5.48
C GLY A 67 -2.58 2.91 -4.60
N ILE A 68 -2.37 2.74 -3.30
CA ILE A 68 -3.41 2.93 -2.28
C ILE A 68 -3.31 4.34 -1.71
N GLU A 69 -4.40 5.08 -1.72
CA GLU A 69 -4.50 6.47 -1.27
C GLU A 69 -4.10 6.63 0.21
N MET A 70 -3.35 7.70 0.50
CA MET A 70 -2.91 8.08 1.85
C MET A 70 -3.95 8.97 2.55
N GLU A 71 -5.21 8.57 2.49
CA GLU A 71 -6.34 9.42 2.88
C GLU A 71 -6.55 9.58 4.41
N ALA A 72 -5.89 8.74 5.22
CA ALA A 72 -6.01 8.76 6.69
C ALA A 72 -5.02 9.72 7.39
N GLY A 73 -4.45 10.69 6.65
CA GLY A 73 -3.57 11.73 7.21
C GLY A 73 -2.19 11.24 7.67
N LYS A 74 -1.81 10.02 7.30
CA LYS A 74 -0.50 9.40 7.64
C LYS A 74 0.13 8.78 6.40
N PRO A 75 1.46 8.91 6.22
CA PRO A 75 2.17 8.22 5.15
C PRO A 75 2.27 6.72 5.43
N GLY A 76 2.86 5.98 4.49
CA GLY A 76 3.24 4.58 4.66
C GLY A 76 4.45 4.38 5.58
N TRP A 77 5.30 3.39 5.28
CA TRP A 77 6.46 3.05 6.12
C TRP A 77 7.44 4.20 6.34
N ASN A 78 7.64 5.06 5.34
CA ASN A 78 8.51 6.23 5.45
C ASN A 78 7.78 7.42 6.09
N ASP A 79 7.83 7.52 7.42
CA ASP A 79 7.19 8.60 8.19
C ASP A 79 7.70 10.00 7.83
N SER A 80 8.90 10.12 7.26
CA SER A 80 9.44 11.42 6.85
C SER A 80 8.77 11.97 5.58
N MET A 81 8.04 11.14 4.83
CA MET A 81 7.20 11.56 3.69
C MET A 81 5.79 11.99 4.16
N ASN A 82 5.73 12.62 5.33
CA ASN A 82 4.49 13.01 6.02
C ASN A 82 3.68 14.12 5.33
N GLY A 83 4.16 14.69 4.23
CA GLY A 83 3.39 15.65 3.43
C GLY A 83 2.52 15.00 2.35
N LEU A 84 2.88 13.78 1.92
CA LEU A 84 2.17 13.02 0.90
C LEU A 84 0.64 12.89 1.12
N PRO A 85 0.13 12.62 2.34
CA PRO A 85 -1.32 12.56 2.57
C PRO A 85 -2.08 13.82 2.12
N GLY A 86 -1.45 15.00 2.23
CA GLY A 86 -2.05 16.27 1.80
C GLY A 86 -2.07 16.47 0.29
N LEU A 87 -1.33 15.66 -0.47
CA LEU A 87 -1.11 15.76 -1.91
C LEU A 87 -1.90 14.73 -2.72
N PHE A 88 -2.98 14.19 -2.15
CA PHE A 88 -3.73 13.07 -2.74
C PHE A 88 -2.84 11.87 -3.08
N ALA A 89 -1.73 11.71 -2.34
CA ALA A 89 -0.73 10.73 -2.71
C ALA A 89 -1.19 9.30 -2.45
N SER A 90 -0.55 8.37 -3.14
CA SER A 90 -0.79 6.95 -3.02
C SER A 90 0.53 6.18 -2.89
N GLY A 91 0.43 4.98 -2.31
CA GLY A 91 1.55 4.06 -2.14
C GLY A 91 1.43 2.83 -3.02
N PHE A 92 2.41 2.63 -3.91
CA PHE A 92 2.54 1.40 -4.69
C PHE A 92 2.86 0.18 -3.79
N SER A 93 3.57 0.44 -2.69
CA SER A 93 3.95 -0.55 -1.69
C SER A 93 2.73 -1.25 -1.09
N GLU A 94 1.70 -0.48 -0.73
CA GLU A 94 0.44 -0.96 -0.20
C GLU A 94 -0.38 -1.71 -1.26
N LEU A 95 -0.31 -1.30 -2.53
CA LEU A 95 -0.93 -2.03 -3.65
C LEU A 95 -0.34 -3.44 -3.79
N CYS A 96 0.99 -3.58 -3.67
CA CYS A 96 1.65 -4.88 -3.66
C CYS A 96 1.16 -5.78 -2.49
N GLU A 97 0.98 -5.22 -1.30
CA GLU A 97 0.47 -6.00 -0.15
C GLU A 97 -1.00 -6.39 -0.34
N LEU A 98 -1.82 -5.52 -0.96
CA LEU A 98 -3.19 -5.86 -1.33
C LEU A 98 -3.24 -6.99 -2.36
N GLN A 99 -2.37 -6.96 -3.38
CA GLN A 99 -2.25 -8.04 -4.36
C GLN A 99 -1.90 -9.39 -3.68
N ARG A 100 -1.00 -9.37 -2.70
CA ARG A 100 -0.65 -10.55 -1.90
C ARG A 100 -1.84 -11.05 -1.08
N LEU A 101 -2.62 -10.14 -0.47
CA LEU A 101 -3.82 -10.47 0.29
C LEU A 101 -4.89 -11.11 -0.60
N VAL A 102 -5.17 -10.52 -1.76
CA VAL A 102 -6.13 -11.06 -2.74
C VAL A 102 -5.71 -12.45 -3.19
N ARG A 103 -4.44 -12.64 -3.59
CA ARG A 103 -3.91 -13.96 -3.95
C ARG A 103 -4.02 -14.94 -2.79
N PHE A 104 -3.70 -14.53 -1.57
CA PHE A 104 -3.84 -15.39 -0.39
C PHE A 104 -5.30 -15.85 -0.20
N LEU A 105 -6.28 -14.95 -0.34
CA LEU A 105 -7.70 -15.29 -0.21
C LEU A 105 -8.18 -16.24 -1.30
N ILE A 106 -7.74 -16.07 -2.54
CA ILE A 106 -8.01 -16.99 -3.66
C ILE A 106 -7.44 -18.39 -3.35
N HIS A 107 -6.18 -18.47 -2.92
CA HIS A 107 -5.54 -19.75 -2.60
C HIS A 107 -6.18 -20.43 -1.39
N ALA A 108 -6.61 -19.65 -0.39
CA ALA A 108 -7.33 -20.17 0.76
C ALA A 108 -8.68 -20.79 0.35
N GLN A 109 -9.42 -20.17 -0.58
CA GLN A 109 -10.67 -20.74 -1.08
C GLN A 109 -10.47 -22.09 -1.77
N VAL A 110 -9.39 -22.29 -2.52
CA VAL A 110 -9.11 -23.59 -3.15
C VAL A 110 -8.98 -24.72 -2.12
N LYS A 111 -8.56 -24.39 -0.89
CA LYS A 111 -8.40 -25.36 0.21
C LYS A 111 -9.66 -25.55 1.05
N LEU A 112 -10.62 -24.63 0.95
CA LEU A 112 -11.86 -24.63 1.72
C LEU A 112 -12.98 -25.13 0.79
N SER A 113 -13.81 -26.08 1.24
CA SER A 113 -14.82 -26.74 0.40
C SER A 113 -15.69 -25.75 -0.40
N GLY A 114 -15.87 -26.01 -1.70
CA GLY A 114 -16.47 -25.07 -2.68
C GLY A 114 -17.93 -24.65 -2.43
N ASP A 115 -18.68 -25.40 -1.62
CA ASP A 115 -20.09 -25.09 -1.27
C ASP A 115 -20.22 -24.19 -0.03
N SER A 116 -19.11 -23.65 0.46
CA SER A 116 -19.11 -22.76 1.63
C SER A 116 -19.79 -21.43 1.32
N VAL A 117 -20.48 -20.87 2.32
CA VAL A 117 -21.12 -19.56 2.26
C VAL A 117 -20.54 -18.69 3.36
N LEU A 118 -20.01 -17.51 2.99
CA LEU A 118 -19.59 -16.50 3.96
C LEU A 118 -20.80 -15.72 4.45
N ARG A 119 -20.73 -15.23 5.70
CA ARG A 119 -21.71 -14.27 6.21
C ARG A 119 -21.00 -12.99 6.58
N LEU A 120 -21.24 -11.96 5.79
CA LEU A 120 -20.65 -10.64 5.98
C LEU A 120 -21.71 -9.67 6.49
N PRO A 121 -21.33 -8.61 7.22
CA PRO A 121 -22.24 -7.48 7.43
C PRO A 121 -22.78 -6.99 6.09
N ARG A 122 -24.07 -6.65 6.06
CA ARG A 122 -24.75 -6.16 4.86
C ARG A 122 -23.98 -5.05 4.17
N GLU A 123 -23.40 -4.15 4.95
CA GLU A 123 -22.63 -2.99 4.50
C GLU A 123 -21.37 -3.42 3.73
N VAL A 124 -20.64 -4.42 4.25
CA VAL A 124 -19.46 -4.98 3.57
C VAL A 124 -19.86 -5.72 2.30
N ALA A 125 -20.92 -6.52 2.35
CA ALA A 125 -21.41 -7.23 1.18
C ALA A 125 -21.85 -6.26 0.06
N LYS A 126 -22.47 -5.13 0.44
CA LYS A 126 -22.84 -4.07 -0.50
C LYS A 126 -21.61 -3.38 -1.08
N LEU A 127 -20.59 -3.08 -0.28
CA LEU A 127 -19.32 -2.54 -0.78
C LEU A 127 -18.70 -3.48 -1.83
N ILE A 128 -18.59 -4.78 -1.53
CA ILE A 128 -18.05 -5.79 -2.46
C ILE A 128 -18.85 -5.82 -3.76
N GLN A 129 -20.19 -5.77 -3.68
CA GLN A 129 -21.05 -5.73 -4.86
C GLN A 129 -20.78 -4.48 -5.71
N GLN A 130 -20.71 -3.29 -5.11
CA GLN A 130 -20.46 -2.05 -5.84
C GLN A 130 -19.08 -2.04 -6.50
N LEU A 131 -18.06 -2.56 -5.82
CA LEU A 131 -16.72 -2.70 -6.39
C LEU A 131 -16.70 -3.70 -7.56
N GLY A 132 -17.43 -4.82 -7.45
CA GLY A 132 -17.62 -5.77 -8.55
C GLY A 132 -18.23 -5.12 -9.78
N LEU A 133 -19.34 -4.39 -9.60
CA LEU A 133 -20.00 -3.66 -10.68
C LEU A 133 -19.10 -2.60 -11.32
N ALA A 134 -18.35 -1.85 -10.50
CA ALA A 134 -17.39 -0.85 -11.01
C ALA A 134 -16.29 -1.51 -11.87
N MET A 135 -15.79 -2.69 -11.47
CA MET A 135 -14.81 -3.43 -12.28
C MET A 135 -15.44 -4.01 -13.55
N GLU A 136 -16.65 -4.58 -13.47
CA GLU A 136 -17.37 -5.09 -14.65
C GLU A 136 -17.58 -4.00 -15.71
N GLU A 137 -18.01 -2.82 -15.30
CA GLU A 137 -18.17 -1.68 -16.19
C GLU A 137 -16.84 -1.17 -16.75
N TYR A 138 -15.79 -1.14 -15.92
CA TYR A 138 -14.44 -0.83 -16.39
C TYR A 138 -13.96 -1.82 -17.47
N TYR A 139 -14.44 -3.06 -17.49
CA TYR A 139 -14.06 -4.03 -18.53
C TYR A 139 -15.12 -4.21 -19.64
N HIS A 140 -16.26 -3.53 -19.58
CA HIS A 140 -17.40 -3.77 -20.48
C HIS A 140 -17.12 -3.42 -21.95
N ASP A 141 -16.29 -2.40 -22.21
CA ASP A 141 -16.06 -1.85 -23.56
C ASP A 141 -14.73 -2.27 -24.21
N SER A 142 -13.89 -3.07 -23.56
CA SER A 142 -12.60 -3.49 -24.13
C SER A 142 -11.99 -4.68 -23.37
N ASP A 143 -11.72 -5.80 -24.07
CA ASP A 143 -10.87 -6.87 -23.52
C ASP A 143 -9.42 -6.39 -23.29
N GLU A 144 -8.99 -5.33 -24.00
CA GLU A 144 -7.71 -4.66 -23.83
C GLU A 144 -7.89 -3.32 -23.12
N ALA A 145 -7.35 -3.20 -21.91
CA ALA A 145 -7.25 -1.90 -21.26
C ALA A 145 -6.25 -1.05 -22.04
N ASP A 146 -6.72 -0.06 -22.79
CA ASP A 146 -5.83 1.01 -23.25
C ASP A 146 -5.29 1.70 -22.00
N CYS A 147 -4.02 1.47 -21.71
CA CYS A 147 -3.32 1.94 -20.51
C CYS A 147 -3.24 3.47 -20.36
N ARG A 148 -3.92 4.21 -21.24
CA ARG A 148 -3.87 5.67 -21.38
C ARG A 148 -5.25 6.34 -21.35
N ASP A 149 -6.32 5.61 -21.12
CA ASP A 149 -7.66 6.22 -21.01
C ASP A 149 -7.88 6.83 -19.63
N GLU A 150 -7.40 8.07 -19.46
CA GLU A 150 -7.56 8.87 -18.23
C GLU A 150 -9.03 9.06 -17.82
N SER A 151 -9.96 9.14 -18.80
CA SER A 151 -11.38 9.29 -18.53
C SER A 151 -11.98 8.04 -17.91
N LYS A 152 -11.56 6.87 -18.40
CA LYS A 152 -11.98 5.57 -17.88
C LYS A 152 -11.44 5.30 -16.48
N ASP A 153 -10.17 5.62 -16.26
CA ASP A 153 -9.52 5.51 -14.95
C ASP A 153 -10.21 6.42 -13.91
N TYR A 154 -10.49 7.69 -14.26
CA TYR A 154 -11.23 8.61 -13.39
C TYR A 154 -12.65 8.11 -13.08
N SER A 155 -13.40 7.65 -14.08
CA SER A 155 -14.76 7.12 -13.88
C SER A 155 -14.78 5.94 -12.91
N PHE A 156 -13.83 5.01 -13.06
CA PHE A 156 -13.66 3.91 -12.11
C PHE A 156 -13.34 4.41 -10.70
N TRP A 157 -12.35 5.30 -10.56
CA TRP A 157 -11.96 5.89 -9.28
C TRP A 157 -13.12 6.61 -8.59
N SER A 158 -13.90 7.40 -9.32
CA SER A 158 -15.06 8.11 -8.78
C SER A 158 -16.07 7.14 -8.19
N ARG A 159 -16.39 6.05 -8.91
CA ARG A 159 -17.39 5.07 -8.47
C ARG A 159 -16.95 4.28 -7.24
N ILE A 160 -15.69 3.85 -7.19
CA ILE A 160 -15.18 3.15 -6.00
C ILE A 160 -15.07 4.10 -4.80
N SER A 161 -14.83 5.39 -5.04
CA SER A 161 -14.82 6.43 -4.01
C SER A 161 -16.21 6.68 -3.45
N ASP A 162 -17.24 6.77 -4.30
CA ASP A 162 -18.63 6.88 -3.86
C ASP A 162 -19.06 5.66 -3.04
N ALA A 163 -18.67 4.45 -3.48
CA ALA A 163 -18.95 3.21 -2.75
C ALA A 163 -18.24 3.18 -1.38
N LYS A 164 -17.00 3.68 -1.30
CA LYS A 164 -16.22 3.82 -0.06
C LYS A 164 -16.91 4.78 0.92
N GLU A 165 -17.32 5.96 0.46
CA GLU A 165 -17.95 6.97 1.30
C GLU A 165 -19.33 6.52 1.78
N ALA A 166 -20.14 5.92 0.91
CA ALA A 166 -21.41 5.32 1.31
C ALA A 166 -21.22 4.19 2.36
N TYR A 167 -20.18 3.35 2.19
CA TYR A 167 -19.83 2.35 3.19
C TYR A 167 -19.45 3.00 4.53
N ARG A 168 -18.58 4.02 4.51
CA ARG A 168 -18.14 4.73 5.73
C ARG A 168 -19.29 5.39 6.48
N GLU A 169 -20.21 6.02 5.76
CA GLU A 169 -21.39 6.64 6.34
C GLU A 169 -22.25 5.59 7.07
N THR A 170 -22.53 4.46 6.42
CA THR A 170 -23.38 3.40 7.01
C THR A 170 -22.77 2.75 8.25
N VAL A 171 -21.43 2.61 8.32
CA VAL A 171 -20.75 1.95 9.43
C VAL A 171 -20.19 2.90 10.49
N HIS A 172 -20.43 4.22 10.36
CA HIS A 172 -19.83 5.25 11.22
C HIS A 172 -20.01 4.93 12.72
N PHE A 173 -21.21 4.51 13.13
CA PHE A 173 -21.51 4.16 14.52
C PHE A 173 -21.36 2.66 14.84
N GLY A 174 -21.42 1.79 13.83
CA GLY A 174 -21.31 0.34 13.96
C GLY A 174 -22.06 -0.32 12.81
N PHE A 175 -22.12 -1.66 12.82
CA PHE A 175 -22.92 -2.39 11.84
C PHE A 175 -24.40 -2.38 12.24
N GLU A 176 -25.31 -2.49 11.28
CA GLU A 176 -26.74 -2.76 11.49
C GLU A 176 -26.91 -4.08 12.26
N GLY A 177 -26.08 -5.09 11.94
CA GLY A 177 -26.12 -6.42 12.52
C GLY A 177 -26.78 -7.47 11.64
N VAL A 178 -27.32 -7.06 10.48
CA VAL A 178 -27.85 -7.97 9.47
C VAL A 178 -26.69 -8.51 8.62
N GLU A 179 -26.65 -9.83 8.47
CA GLU A 179 -25.65 -10.49 7.62
C GLU A 179 -26.23 -10.87 6.26
N THR A 180 -25.41 -10.68 5.21
CA THR A 180 -25.71 -11.10 3.85
C THR A 180 -24.90 -12.36 3.52
N PRO A 181 -25.55 -13.47 3.10
CA PRO A 181 -24.84 -14.65 2.65
C PRO A 181 -24.16 -14.39 1.30
N LEU A 182 -22.89 -14.75 1.19
CA LEU A 182 -22.11 -14.63 -0.05
C LEU A 182 -21.47 -15.97 -0.40
N ALA A 183 -21.88 -16.54 -1.54
CA ALA A 183 -21.36 -17.80 -2.02
C ALA A 183 -19.87 -17.68 -2.37
N PHE A 184 -19.06 -18.69 -2.03
CA PHE A 184 -17.63 -18.69 -2.35
C PHE A 184 -17.34 -18.49 -3.84
N GLY A 185 -18.19 -19.02 -4.73
CA GLY A 185 -18.08 -18.80 -6.17
C GLY A 185 -18.14 -17.31 -6.55
N ASN A 186 -19.08 -16.56 -5.99
CA ASN A 186 -19.22 -15.12 -6.24
C ASN A 186 -18.03 -14.34 -5.67
N VAL A 187 -17.54 -14.73 -4.49
CA VAL A 187 -16.34 -14.15 -3.88
C VAL A 187 -15.12 -14.40 -4.76
N LEU A 188 -14.98 -15.60 -5.33
CA LEU A 188 -13.87 -15.94 -6.21
C LEU A 188 -13.89 -15.09 -7.48
N VAL A 189 -15.06 -14.88 -8.09
CA VAL A 189 -15.22 -13.99 -9.25
C VAL A 189 -14.74 -12.58 -8.91
N PHE A 190 -15.23 -12.02 -7.79
CA PHE A 190 -14.81 -10.70 -7.32
C PHE A 190 -13.29 -10.63 -7.07
N LEU A 191 -12.71 -11.60 -6.37
CA LEU A 191 -11.27 -11.63 -6.08
C LEU A 191 -10.42 -11.73 -7.35
N ARG A 192 -10.88 -12.45 -8.37
CA ARG A 192 -10.19 -12.53 -9.67
C ARG A 192 -10.25 -11.23 -10.45
N GLN A 193 -11.38 -10.52 -10.42
CA GLN A 193 -11.49 -9.17 -10.99
C GLN A 193 -10.56 -8.20 -10.26
N ALA A 194 -10.51 -8.26 -8.93
CA ALA A 194 -9.60 -7.45 -8.11
C ALA A 194 -8.13 -7.76 -8.43
N GLU A 195 -7.75 -9.04 -8.51
CA GLU A 195 -6.40 -9.47 -8.90
C GLU A 195 -6.00 -8.92 -10.26
N ARG A 196 -6.91 -8.94 -11.25
CA ARG A 196 -6.69 -8.37 -12.58
C ARG A 196 -6.47 -6.86 -12.53
N LYS A 197 -7.33 -6.11 -11.80
CA LYS A 197 -7.20 -4.64 -11.72
C LYS A 197 -5.90 -4.22 -11.02
N LEU A 198 -5.54 -4.91 -9.93
CA LEU A 198 -4.27 -4.66 -9.22
C LEU A 198 -3.07 -4.99 -10.10
N GLN A 199 -3.11 -6.11 -10.84
CA GLN A 199 -2.06 -6.47 -11.79
C GLN A 199 -1.86 -5.38 -12.86
N GLN A 200 -2.95 -4.87 -13.43
CA GLN A 200 -2.88 -3.76 -14.40
C GLN A 200 -2.22 -2.50 -13.80
N GLY A 201 -2.55 -2.17 -12.55
CA GLY A 201 -1.88 -1.09 -11.82
C GLY A 201 -0.38 -1.32 -11.66
N MET A 202 0.03 -2.56 -11.40
CA MET A 202 1.44 -2.93 -11.33
C MET A 202 2.15 -2.79 -12.69
N ASP A 203 1.54 -3.28 -13.76
CA ASP A 203 2.11 -3.19 -15.11
C ASP A 203 2.28 -1.73 -15.55
N LYS A 204 1.26 -0.89 -15.28
CA LYS A 204 1.30 0.56 -15.53
C LYS A 204 2.39 1.24 -14.71
N ALA A 205 2.53 0.91 -13.42
CA ALA A 205 3.58 1.45 -12.56
C ALA A 205 4.99 1.08 -13.05
N LEU A 206 5.19 -0.15 -13.55
CA LEU A 206 6.48 -0.59 -14.09
C LEU A 206 6.86 0.19 -15.36
N LEU A 207 5.87 0.46 -16.23
CA LEU A 207 6.04 1.26 -17.43
C LEU A 207 6.41 2.70 -17.09
N ILE A 208 5.69 3.32 -16.14
CA ILE A 208 5.95 4.69 -15.66
C ILE A 208 7.37 4.81 -15.10
N GLY A 209 7.80 3.83 -14.30
CA GLY A 209 9.13 3.82 -13.70
C GLY A 209 10.22 3.21 -14.57
N GLU A 210 10.01 3.07 -15.87
CA GLU A 210 11.02 2.61 -16.84
C GLU A 210 11.75 1.32 -16.42
N GLY A 211 11.03 0.38 -15.83
CA GLY A 211 11.57 -0.89 -15.33
C GLY A 211 11.89 -0.94 -13.83
N ILE A 212 11.68 0.15 -13.09
CA ILE A 212 11.75 0.20 -11.62
C ILE A 212 10.43 0.72 -11.07
N TYR A 213 9.77 -0.06 -10.21
CA TYR A 213 8.51 0.36 -9.61
C TYR A 213 8.66 1.64 -8.75
N PRO A 214 7.98 2.75 -9.10
CA PRO A 214 7.91 3.91 -8.24
C PRO A 214 7.23 3.56 -6.91
N THR A 215 7.56 4.28 -5.84
CA THR A 215 6.98 4.00 -4.50
C THR A 215 5.77 4.87 -4.22
N PHE A 216 5.86 6.15 -4.61
CA PHE A 216 4.83 7.15 -4.33
C PHE A 216 4.42 7.86 -5.61
N PHE A 217 3.12 8.05 -5.75
CA PHE A 217 2.52 8.92 -6.74
C PHE A 217 1.76 10.00 -5.99
N TYR A 218 1.75 11.24 -6.49
CA TYR A 218 0.90 12.28 -5.94
C TYR A 218 0.21 13.05 -7.06
N TYR A 219 -0.91 13.67 -6.73
CA TYR A 219 -1.82 14.20 -7.74
C TYR A 219 -2.19 15.65 -7.44
N GLU A 220 -2.25 16.46 -8.49
CA GLU A 220 -2.82 17.80 -8.44
C GLU A 220 -4.18 17.82 -9.15
N ALA A 221 -5.20 18.39 -8.52
CA ALA A 221 -6.50 18.58 -9.16
C ALA A 221 -6.37 19.58 -10.32
N ARG A 222 -6.71 19.16 -11.53
CA ARG A 222 -6.59 19.98 -12.74
C ARG A 222 -7.90 20.70 -13.08
N GLU A 223 -8.98 19.95 -13.09
CA GLU A 223 -10.33 20.47 -13.29
C GLU A 223 -11.16 20.15 -12.06
N PHE A 224 -11.77 21.17 -11.46
CA PHE A 224 -12.58 21.00 -10.27
C PHE A 224 -13.59 22.12 -10.13
N GLU A 225 -14.69 21.83 -9.45
CA GLU A 225 -15.71 22.77 -9.05
C GLU A 225 -15.71 22.93 -7.53
N VAL A 226 -15.90 24.17 -7.07
CA VAL A 226 -16.05 24.47 -5.64
C VAL A 226 -17.49 24.84 -5.37
N GLN A 227 -18.13 24.10 -4.48
CA GLN A 227 -19.49 24.33 -4.02
C GLN A 227 -19.48 24.68 -2.53
N GLU A 228 -20.45 25.44 -2.07
CA GLU A 228 -20.66 25.67 -0.64
C GLU A 228 -21.72 24.69 -0.13
N ASP A 229 -21.45 24.03 0.99
CA ASP A 229 -22.45 23.23 1.69
C ASP A 229 -23.39 24.11 2.52
N ASP A 230 -24.47 23.51 3.02
CA ASP A 230 -25.50 24.19 3.84
C ASP A 230 -24.94 24.82 5.14
N CYS A 231 -23.73 24.41 5.56
CA CYS A 231 -23.03 24.90 6.74
C CYS A 231 -21.93 25.93 6.40
N GLY A 232 -21.79 26.34 5.13
CA GLY A 232 -20.75 27.26 4.65
C GLY A 232 -19.36 26.62 4.50
N GLY A 233 -19.27 25.29 4.57
CA GLY A 233 -18.09 24.53 4.20
C GLY A 233 -17.90 24.50 2.68
N LYS A 234 -16.65 24.35 2.23
CA LYS A 234 -16.33 24.28 0.80
C LYS A 234 -16.16 22.83 0.37
N LEU A 235 -17.10 22.35 -0.43
CA LEU A 235 -17.02 21.07 -1.13
C LEU A 235 -16.25 21.25 -2.44
N VAL A 236 -15.40 20.29 -2.77
CA VAL A 236 -14.61 20.33 -4.01
C VAL A 236 -14.88 19.05 -4.78
N ASN A 237 -15.50 19.19 -5.95
CA ASN A 237 -15.66 18.09 -6.90
C ASN A 237 -14.50 18.16 -7.90
N ILE A 238 -13.62 17.17 -7.86
CA ILE A 238 -12.47 17.08 -8.77
C ILE A 238 -12.88 16.24 -9.96
N HIS A 239 -12.76 16.76 -11.17
CA HIS A 239 -13.11 16.11 -12.45
C HIS A 239 -11.91 15.46 -13.13
N SER A 240 -10.69 15.93 -12.84
CA SER A 240 -9.47 15.32 -13.36
C SER A 240 -8.26 15.61 -12.47
N PHE A 241 -7.30 14.70 -12.51
CA PHE A 241 -6.04 14.77 -11.78
C PHE A 241 -4.86 14.81 -12.74
N GLU A 242 -3.80 15.50 -12.34
CA GLU A 242 -2.49 15.42 -12.96
C GLU A 242 -1.52 14.74 -11.99
N ARG A 243 -1.01 13.56 -12.38
CA ARG A 243 0.01 12.85 -11.61
C ARG A 243 1.35 13.56 -11.68
N LYS A 244 2.04 13.55 -10.56
CA LYS A 244 3.43 14.00 -10.41
C LYS A 244 4.25 12.87 -9.83
N ASP A 245 5.39 12.59 -10.47
CA ASP A 245 6.29 11.54 -10.03
C ASP A 245 7.24 11.98 -8.94
N THR A 246 7.58 11.02 -8.08
CA THR A 246 8.64 11.17 -7.09
C THR A 246 9.90 10.43 -7.57
N PRO A 247 11.10 10.89 -7.18
CA PRO A 247 12.32 10.11 -7.39
C PRO A 247 12.20 8.71 -6.79
N TYR A 248 12.96 7.74 -7.29
CA TYR A 248 12.81 6.36 -6.82
C TYR A 248 13.10 6.23 -5.32
N PHE A 249 12.25 5.49 -4.62
CA PHE A 249 12.50 4.98 -3.27
C PHE A 249 12.71 3.47 -3.36
N LEU A 250 13.56 2.92 -2.50
CA LEU A 250 13.87 1.48 -2.49
C LEU A 250 12.67 0.62 -2.06
N GLU A 251 11.67 1.22 -1.41
CA GLU A 251 10.53 0.47 -0.87
C GLU A 251 9.67 -0.15 -1.97
N GLY A 252 9.23 0.63 -2.97
CA GLY A 252 8.40 0.17 -4.08
C GLY A 252 8.94 -1.09 -4.76
N PRO A 253 10.19 -1.10 -5.27
CA PRO A 253 10.76 -2.30 -5.86
C PRO A 253 10.97 -3.44 -4.85
N THR A 254 11.28 -3.12 -3.58
CA THR A 254 11.36 -4.14 -2.52
C THR A 254 10.02 -4.84 -2.30
N ARG A 255 8.91 -4.10 -2.34
CA ARG A 255 7.56 -4.67 -2.19
C ARG A 255 7.12 -5.42 -3.43
N ALA A 256 7.46 -4.93 -4.62
CA ALA A 256 7.27 -5.67 -5.88
C ALA A 256 7.96 -7.04 -5.84
N MET A 257 9.16 -7.13 -5.23
CA MET A 257 9.86 -8.42 -5.11
C MET A 257 9.07 -9.47 -4.31
N LYS A 258 8.11 -9.07 -3.46
CA LYS A 258 7.27 -9.99 -2.67
C LYS A 258 6.15 -10.66 -3.47
N VAL A 259 5.91 -10.18 -4.70
CA VAL A 259 4.97 -10.79 -5.65
C VAL A 259 5.70 -11.39 -6.86
N VAL A 260 7.03 -11.61 -6.75
CA VAL A 260 7.86 -12.28 -7.76
C VAL A 260 7.30 -13.67 -8.09
N GLY A 261 7.46 -14.05 -9.35
CA GLY A 261 6.83 -15.21 -9.97
C GLY A 261 6.31 -14.80 -11.35
N ASP A 262 5.06 -15.14 -11.64
CA ASP A 262 4.41 -14.80 -12.93
C ASP A 262 4.28 -13.28 -13.18
N ILE A 263 4.41 -12.45 -12.14
CA ILE A 263 4.13 -11.01 -12.18
C ILE A 263 5.41 -10.17 -12.34
N VAL A 264 6.48 -10.50 -11.60
CA VAL A 264 7.69 -9.67 -11.54
C VAL A 264 8.92 -10.50 -11.85
N ASN A 265 9.71 -10.05 -12.83
CA ASN A 265 11.04 -10.58 -13.09
C ASN A 265 12.05 -10.00 -12.08
N GLY A 266 12.31 -10.75 -11.00
CA GLY A 266 13.20 -10.33 -9.92
C GLY A 266 14.65 -10.10 -10.33
N GLN A 267 15.18 -10.85 -11.29
CA GLN A 267 16.55 -10.69 -11.79
C GLN A 267 16.72 -9.37 -12.55
N GLU A 268 15.78 -9.09 -13.45
CA GLU A 268 15.77 -7.85 -14.21
C GLU A 268 15.58 -6.65 -13.30
N LEU A 269 14.62 -6.72 -12.37
CA LEU A 269 14.39 -5.66 -11.40
C LEU A 269 15.64 -5.39 -10.53
N TYR A 270 16.31 -6.43 -10.04
CA TYR A 270 17.58 -6.29 -9.31
C TYR A 270 18.64 -5.57 -10.13
N ARG A 271 18.78 -5.94 -11.42
CA ARG A 271 19.74 -5.33 -12.34
C ARG A 271 19.46 -3.84 -12.54
N GLN A 272 18.20 -3.47 -12.74
CA GLN A 272 17.77 -2.09 -12.94
C GLN A 272 18.03 -1.24 -11.69
N ILE A 273 17.65 -1.71 -10.50
CA ILE A 273 17.91 -1.00 -9.23
C ILE A 273 19.41 -0.78 -9.00
N ARG A 274 20.25 -1.76 -9.35
CA ARG A 274 21.70 -1.64 -9.21
C ARG A 274 22.33 -0.64 -10.20
N GLN A 275 21.64 -0.36 -11.31
CA GLN A 275 22.05 0.63 -12.30
C GLN A 275 21.52 2.03 -12.01
N SER A 276 20.47 2.15 -11.20
CA SER A 276 19.86 3.43 -10.82
C SER A 276 20.64 4.18 -9.75
N GLY A 277 20.16 5.38 -9.43
CA GLY A 277 20.68 6.21 -8.35
C GLY A 277 20.36 5.65 -6.96
N LEU A 278 19.58 4.58 -6.82
CA LEU A 278 19.37 3.89 -5.56
C LEU A 278 20.62 3.15 -5.09
N TYR A 279 21.53 2.76 -5.98
CA TYR A 279 22.74 2.04 -5.61
C TYR A 279 23.93 2.98 -5.40
N ASP A 280 24.41 3.07 -4.17
CA ASP A 280 25.64 3.78 -3.84
C ASP A 280 26.85 2.94 -4.28
N ARG A 281 27.53 3.39 -5.33
CA ARG A 281 28.68 2.69 -5.91
C ARG A 281 29.91 2.68 -5.00
N LYS A 282 30.07 3.70 -4.14
CA LYS A 282 31.22 3.84 -3.25
C LYS A 282 31.10 2.88 -2.07
N LEU A 283 29.92 2.80 -1.47
CA LEU A 283 29.62 1.91 -0.35
C LEU A 283 29.27 0.49 -0.82
N GLY A 284 28.77 0.35 -2.05
CA GLY A 284 28.24 -0.92 -2.56
C GLY A 284 26.94 -1.33 -1.85
N MET A 285 26.11 -0.35 -1.51
CA MET A 285 24.90 -0.48 -0.67
C MET A 285 23.74 0.28 -1.33
N TYR A 286 22.51 0.00 -0.89
CA TYR A 286 21.31 0.64 -1.45
C TYR A 286 20.81 1.77 -0.55
N LYS A 287 20.64 2.95 -1.12
CA LYS A 287 20.04 4.11 -0.48
C LYS A 287 18.54 3.89 -0.33
N VAL A 288 17.94 4.53 0.66
CA VAL A 288 16.47 4.50 0.86
C VAL A 288 15.72 5.22 -0.26
N ASN A 289 16.35 6.22 -0.90
CA ASN A 289 15.82 6.95 -2.04
C ASN A 289 16.92 7.59 -2.89
N GLU A 290 16.54 7.96 -4.11
CA GLU A 290 17.30 8.86 -4.99
C GLU A 290 17.18 10.32 -4.55
N SER A 291 17.96 11.20 -5.19
CA SER A 291 18.02 12.59 -4.77
C SER A 291 16.68 13.29 -4.86
N LEU A 292 16.27 13.91 -3.75
CA LEU A 292 15.10 14.78 -3.67
C LEU A 292 15.44 16.23 -4.05
N ALA A 293 16.63 16.49 -4.61
CA ALA A 293 16.98 17.81 -5.10
C ALA A 293 15.95 18.31 -6.13
N GLY A 294 15.52 19.56 -6.00
CA GLY A 294 14.48 20.14 -6.86
C GLY A 294 13.04 19.74 -6.52
N GLN A 295 12.82 18.73 -5.67
CA GLN A 295 11.48 18.34 -5.24
C GLN A 295 10.89 19.34 -4.23
N PRO A 296 9.55 19.49 -4.15
CA PRO A 296 8.92 20.43 -3.24
C PRO A 296 9.06 19.98 -1.78
N PHE A 297 9.20 20.94 -0.86
CA PHE A 297 9.18 20.66 0.58
C PHE A 297 7.82 20.11 1.06
N GLU A 298 6.78 20.25 0.25
CA GLU A 298 5.44 19.70 0.52
C GLU A 298 5.43 18.15 0.54
N LEU A 299 6.44 17.47 -0.01
CA LEU A 299 6.53 15.99 0.08
C LEU A 299 6.70 15.50 1.53
N GLY A 300 7.34 16.32 2.38
CA GLY A 300 7.59 15.99 3.78
C GLY A 300 9.01 16.31 4.25
N ARG A 301 9.28 15.92 5.50
CA ARG A 301 10.56 16.18 6.18
C ARG A 301 11.77 15.58 5.47
N SER A 302 11.63 14.49 4.70
CA SER A 302 12.75 13.90 3.94
C SER A 302 13.43 14.93 3.07
N ARG A 303 12.66 15.82 2.43
CA ARG A 303 13.20 16.88 1.58
C ARG A 303 14.04 17.91 2.33
N ALA A 304 13.79 18.09 3.62
CA ALA A 304 14.54 19.02 4.48
C ALA A 304 15.81 18.38 5.07
N PHE A 305 15.94 17.05 5.06
CA PHE A 305 17.13 16.38 5.54
C PHE A 305 18.29 16.52 4.55
N THR A 306 19.50 16.65 5.07
CA THR A 306 20.73 16.63 4.27
C THR A 306 20.86 15.26 3.57
N PRO A 307 21.21 15.20 2.28
CA PRO A 307 21.49 13.94 1.60
C PRO A 307 22.50 13.07 2.35
N GLY A 308 22.18 11.78 2.53
CA GLY A 308 22.95 10.83 3.32
C GLY A 308 22.55 10.76 4.80
N TRP A 309 21.59 11.57 5.26
CA TRP A 309 21.11 11.61 6.64
C TRP A 309 19.66 11.17 6.74
N LEU A 310 19.35 10.36 7.77
CA LEU A 310 18.00 9.85 8.06
C LEU A 310 17.34 9.25 6.80
N GLU A 311 16.08 9.55 6.51
CA GLU A 311 15.37 8.99 5.36
C GLU A 311 15.59 9.74 4.03
N ASN A 312 16.70 10.46 3.87
CA ASN A 312 17.06 11.10 2.59
C ASN A 312 18.45 10.67 2.09
N GLU A 313 18.49 9.89 1.02
CA GLU A 313 19.70 9.38 0.35
C GLU A 313 20.68 8.61 1.28
N SER A 314 20.26 8.23 2.48
CA SER A 314 21.08 7.43 3.38
C SER A 314 20.95 5.94 3.09
N ILE A 315 21.92 5.16 3.58
CA ILE A 315 21.77 3.71 3.68
C ILE A 315 20.91 3.40 4.91
N PHE A 316 19.59 3.43 4.74
CA PHE A 316 18.65 3.11 5.81
C PHE A 316 18.58 1.59 6.01
N MET A 317 19.39 1.08 6.93
CA MET A 317 19.66 -0.35 7.11
C MET A 317 18.38 -1.22 7.14
N HIS A 318 17.32 -0.75 7.78
CA HIS A 318 16.05 -1.50 7.83
C HIS A 318 15.46 -1.77 6.44
N MET A 319 15.40 -0.76 5.56
CA MET A 319 14.91 -0.93 4.20
C MET A 319 15.90 -1.75 3.36
N GLU A 320 17.19 -1.49 3.53
CA GLU A 320 18.22 -2.21 2.79
C GLU A 320 18.25 -3.72 3.10
N PHE A 321 17.95 -4.10 4.35
CA PHE A 321 17.83 -5.50 4.74
C PHE A 321 16.53 -6.13 4.29
N LYS A 322 15.40 -5.39 4.28
CA LYS A 322 14.17 -5.86 3.63
C LYS A 322 14.43 -6.16 2.16
N TYR A 323 15.10 -5.27 1.44
CA TYR A 323 15.45 -5.49 0.04
C TYR A 323 16.29 -6.76 -0.15
N LEU A 324 17.33 -6.97 0.67
CA LEU A 324 18.12 -8.20 0.60
C LEU A 324 17.32 -9.46 0.92
N LEU A 325 16.42 -9.41 1.89
CA LEU A 325 15.54 -10.54 2.21
C LEU A 325 14.68 -10.90 1.00
N GLU A 326 14.16 -9.90 0.29
CA GLU A 326 13.36 -10.15 -0.91
C GLU A 326 14.22 -10.60 -2.10
N CYS A 327 15.47 -10.15 -2.24
CA CYS A 327 16.41 -10.76 -3.19
C CYS A 327 16.64 -12.25 -2.91
N LEU A 328 16.79 -12.62 -1.64
CA LEU A 328 16.93 -14.02 -1.24
C LEU A 328 15.68 -14.83 -1.60
N ARG A 329 14.49 -14.32 -1.29
CA ARG A 329 13.20 -14.96 -1.61
C ARG A 329 12.94 -15.06 -3.10
N ALA A 330 13.45 -14.11 -3.89
CA ALA A 330 13.42 -14.12 -5.34
C ALA A 330 14.46 -15.07 -5.97
N GLY A 331 15.24 -15.83 -5.18
CA GLY A 331 16.23 -16.78 -5.67
C GLY A 331 17.54 -16.15 -6.14
N LEU A 332 17.80 -14.86 -5.84
CA LEU A 332 19.03 -14.14 -6.19
C LEU A 332 20.15 -14.46 -5.19
N TYR A 333 20.42 -15.76 -4.99
CA TYR A 333 21.33 -16.24 -3.95
C TYR A 333 22.76 -15.70 -4.14
N THR A 334 23.27 -15.72 -5.37
CA THR A 334 24.63 -15.26 -5.68
C THR A 334 24.80 -13.79 -5.36
N GLU A 335 23.87 -12.97 -5.82
CA GLU A 335 23.81 -11.52 -5.62
C GLU A 335 23.68 -11.18 -4.12
N PHE A 336 22.81 -11.90 -3.42
CA PHE A 336 22.59 -11.77 -1.99
C PHE A 336 23.88 -12.04 -1.19
N PHE A 337 24.51 -13.20 -1.38
CA PHE A 337 25.70 -13.59 -0.61
C PHE A 337 26.91 -12.71 -0.95
N GLN A 338 27.07 -12.28 -2.21
CA GLN A 338 28.10 -11.32 -2.58
C GLN A 338 27.90 -9.97 -1.88
N THR A 339 26.67 -9.48 -1.83
CA THR A 339 26.33 -8.22 -1.17
C THR A 339 26.55 -8.32 0.34
N LEU A 340 26.10 -9.39 0.98
CA LEU A 340 26.28 -9.62 2.41
C LEU A 340 27.76 -9.68 2.80
N LYS A 341 28.59 -10.39 2.02
CA LYS A 341 30.04 -10.47 2.24
C LYS A 341 30.72 -9.10 2.20
N LYS A 342 30.31 -8.22 1.28
CA LYS A 342 30.81 -6.84 1.21
C LYS A 342 30.42 -6.03 2.45
N ARG A 343 29.16 -6.12 2.88
CA ARG A 343 28.66 -5.43 4.08
C ARG A 343 29.39 -5.84 5.35
N CYS A 344 29.58 -7.15 5.56
CA CYS A 344 30.32 -7.67 6.70
C CYS A 344 31.76 -7.14 6.75
N ARG A 345 32.43 -7.00 5.59
CA ARG A 345 33.75 -6.39 5.53
C ARG A 345 33.72 -4.93 5.95
N LEU A 346 32.79 -4.13 5.43
CA LEU A 346 32.66 -2.70 5.75
C LEU A 346 32.44 -2.46 7.25
N LEU A 347 31.54 -3.24 7.86
CA LEU A 347 31.26 -3.18 9.30
C LEU A 347 32.44 -3.64 10.15
N TRP A 348 33.22 -4.61 9.66
CA TRP A 348 34.42 -5.08 10.35
C TRP A 348 35.56 -4.06 10.30
N THR A 349 35.80 -3.41 9.15
CA THR A 349 36.84 -2.37 9.04
C THR A 349 36.58 -1.17 9.94
N GLN A 350 35.32 -0.70 10.05
CA GLN A 350 34.98 0.39 10.99
C GLN A 350 35.21 0.03 12.46
N ARG A 351 35.11 -1.25 12.81
CA ARG A 351 35.41 -1.74 14.16
C ARG A 351 36.92 -1.74 14.44
N SER A 352 37.74 -2.02 13.43
CA SER A 352 39.21 -2.00 13.56
C SER A 352 39.84 -0.61 13.56
N THR A 353 39.16 0.42 13.02
CA THR A 353 39.65 1.80 13.00
C THR A 353 39.28 2.63 14.24
N GLY A 354 38.59 2.05 15.22
CA GLY A 354 38.32 2.68 16.52
C GLY A 354 37.21 3.73 16.55
N GLU A 355 36.60 4.07 15.41
CA GLU A 355 35.58 5.13 15.31
C GLU A 355 34.14 4.65 15.61
N ALA A 356 33.89 3.34 15.70
CA ALA A 356 32.54 2.80 15.90
C ALA A 356 32.24 2.44 17.37
N ARG A 357 31.36 3.23 18.02
CA ARG A 357 30.66 2.87 19.29
C ARG A 357 29.46 1.93 19.10
N TRP A 358 29.30 1.28 17.95
CA TRP A 358 28.17 0.38 17.69
C TRP A 358 28.49 -1.04 18.16
N ARG A 359 28.23 -1.33 19.44
CA ARG A 359 28.30 -2.69 19.98
C ARG A 359 27.04 -3.46 19.53
N THR A 360 27.27 -4.62 18.90
CA THR A 360 26.36 -5.79 18.70
C THR A 360 25.16 -5.72 17.73
N ALA A 361 24.50 -4.59 17.46
CA ALA A 361 23.22 -4.60 16.72
C ALA A 361 23.26 -5.07 15.23
N PRO A 362 24.22 -4.63 14.38
CA PRO A 362 24.22 -5.01 12.96
C PRO A 362 24.54 -6.49 12.73
N LEU A 363 25.41 -7.07 13.59
CA LEU A 363 25.76 -8.48 13.56
C LEU A 363 24.59 -9.37 13.98
N LEU A 364 23.78 -8.93 14.95
CA LEU A 364 22.59 -9.67 15.39
C LEU A 364 21.54 -9.74 14.27
N LEU A 365 21.36 -8.66 13.50
CA LEU A 365 20.40 -8.62 12.39
C LEU A 365 20.89 -9.45 11.19
N VAL A 366 22.20 -9.41 10.89
CA VAL A 366 22.81 -10.34 9.93
C VAL A 366 22.65 -11.79 10.41
N LEU A 367 22.83 -12.07 11.71
CA LEU A 367 22.57 -13.38 12.29
C LEU A 367 21.09 -13.78 12.16
N LEU A 368 20.15 -12.88 12.39
CA LEU A 368 18.71 -13.15 12.27
C LEU A 368 18.31 -13.46 10.82
N ILE A 369 18.85 -12.71 9.86
CA ILE A 369 18.65 -13.01 8.43
C ILE A 369 19.24 -14.38 8.11
N LEU A 370 20.46 -14.69 8.55
CA LEU A 370 21.09 -15.99 8.35
C LEU A 370 20.35 -17.14 9.07
N MET A 371 19.81 -16.92 10.27
CA MET A 371 19.01 -17.89 11.01
C MET A 371 17.68 -18.17 10.30
N GLN A 372 17.05 -17.16 9.72
CA GLN A 372 15.84 -17.31 8.94
C GLN A 372 16.11 -18.07 7.62
N VAL A 373 17.26 -17.82 6.98
CA VAL A 373 17.74 -18.61 5.83
C VAL A 373 17.96 -20.09 6.19
N CYS A 374 18.53 -20.36 7.38
CA CYS A 374 18.77 -21.73 7.84
C CYS A 374 17.46 -22.46 8.19
N MET A 375 16.51 -21.80 8.85
CA MET A 375 15.21 -22.38 9.18
C MET A 375 14.38 -22.74 7.94
N GLU A 376 14.43 -21.92 6.87
CA GLU A 376 13.70 -22.22 5.62
C GLU A 376 14.35 -23.37 4.82
N ARG A 377 15.65 -23.63 4.97
CA ARG A 377 16.34 -24.77 4.32
C ARG A 377 15.96 -26.13 4.91
N ASP A 378 15.67 -26.19 6.20
CA ASP A 378 15.28 -27.45 6.84
C ASP A 378 13.83 -27.86 6.51
N ILE A 379 12.97 -26.92 6.10
CA ILE A 379 11.60 -27.19 5.64
C ILE A 379 11.58 -27.75 4.20
N LEU A 380 12.59 -27.41 3.37
CA LEU A 380 12.71 -27.91 1.99
C LEU A 380 13.46 -29.26 1.87
N ARG A 381 13.88 -29.85 3.00
CA ARG A 381 14.48 -31.19 3.08
C ARG A 381 13.60 -32.21 3.83
N GLY A 382 12.35 -31.86 4.16
CA GLY A 382 11.36 -32.73 4.79
C GLY A 382 10.39 -33.32 3.81
#